data_AF-A0A075MQS8-F1
#
_entry.id   AF-A0A075MQS8-F1
#
_cell.length_a   1.000
_cell.length_b   1.000
_cell.length_c   1.000
_cell.angle_alpha   90.00
_cell.angle_beta   90.00
_cell.angle_gamma   90.00
#
_symmetry.space_group_name_H-M   'P 1'
#
loop_
_entity.id
_entity.type
_entity.pdbx_description
1 polymer ?
#
loop_
_entity_poly.entity_id
_entity_poly.type
_entity_poly.pdbx_seq_one_letter_code
_entity_poly.pdbx_strand_id
1 'polypeptide(L)'
;MAVYRHNKALILCLQRYCAVPKRNFSTLDEFKANLHKEGATLVEFSGGKVPCILVSPKKYEEMLGKVYGRRVSADTLLDIFYDGRDVFVDVNIKFRDTDFEGNFLLYANDMLEWFEALAESGMMAMGPSETTYTNSQNIFMIQLPKKDAAEKALEIIKTNAKNRVVRGMQDG
;
A
#
# COMPACT_ATOMS: atom_id res chain seq x y z
N MET A 1 -6.46 4.43 22.48
CA MET A 1 -5.00 4.16 22.57
C MET A 1 -4.81 2.65 22.58
N ALA A 2 -4.43 2.06 21.45
CA ALA A 2 -4.12 0.63 21.34
C ALA A 2 -2.87 0.47 20.46
N VAL A 3 -1.72 0.73 21.07
CA VAL A 3 -0.43 0.29 20.53
C VAL A 3 -0.27 -1.16 20.96
N TYR A 4 -0.48 -2.10 20.05
CA TYR A 4 -0.17 -3.50 20.33
C TYR A 4 1.36 -3.65 20.36
N ARG A 5 1.92 -3.73 21.57
CA ARG A 5 3.29 -4.15 21.85
C ARG A 5 3.27 -5.52 22.53
N HIS A 6 3.89 -6.51 21.89
CA HIS A 6 4.48 -7.73 22.47
C HIS A 6 5.54 -8.19 21.45
N ASN A 7 6.73 -8.66 21.77
CA ASN A 7 7.41 -8.94 23.03
C ASN A 7 8.93 -9.02 22.71
N LYS A 8 9.81 -8.59 23.62
CA LYS A 8 11.28 -8.77 23.47
C LYS A 8 11.66 -10.19 23.88
N ALA A 9 12.13 -11.01 22.94
CA ALA A 9 13.03 -12.14 23.22
C ALA A 9 13.77 -12.55 21.94
N LEU A 10 15.06 -12.88 22.10
CA LEU A 10 16.04 -13.15 21.05
C LEU A 10 15.58 -14.18 20.01
N ILE A 11 15.63 -13.78 18.73
CA ILE A 11 16.10 -14.65 17.64
C ILE A 11 17.10 -13.82 16.84
N LEU A 12 18.38 -14.17 16.95
CA LEU A 12 19.39 -13.78 15.97
C LEU A 12 19.00 -14.43 14.64
N CYS A 13 18.49 -13.63 13.71
CA CYS A 13 18.51 -13.95 12.30
C CYS A 13 18.88 -12.68 11.53
N LEU A 14 19.98 -12.75 10.77
CA LEU A 14 20.52 -11.69 9.94
C LEU A 14 19.48 -11.23 8.90
N GLN A 15 18.67 -10.24 9.24
CA GLN A 15 18.02 -9.38 8.26
C GLN A 15 18.29 -7.94 8.66
N ARG A 16 19.21 -7.29 7.94
CA ARG A 16 19.22 -5.84 7.81
C ARG A 16 17.90 -5.44 7.14
N TYR A 17 16.83 -5.38 7.92
CA TYR A 17 15.67 -4.57 7.56
C TYR A 17 16.21 -3.14 7.50
N CYS A 18 16.49 -2.66 6.28
CA CYS A 18 16.59 -1.24 6.03
C CYS A 18 15.26 -0.64 6.46
N ALA A 19 15.20 -0.12 7.69
CA ALA A 19 14.03 0.53 8.22
C ALA A 19 13.74 1.73 7.32
N VAL A 20 12.70 1.62 6.49
CA VAL A 20 12.08 2.78 5.86
C VAL A 20 11.71 3.72 7.01
N PRO A 21 12.04 5.03 6.95
CA PRO A 21 11.73 5.95 8.03
C PRO A 21 10.23 5.91 8.31
N LYS A 22 9.85 5.48 9.51
CA LYS A 22 8.43 5.46 9.90
C LYS A 22 7.89 6.88 9.87
N ARG A 23 6.92 7.13 8.97
CA ARG A 23 6.19 8.38 8.94
C ARG A 23 5.38 8.49 10.22
N ASN A 24 5.60 9.56 10.98
CA ASN A 24 4.85 9.84 12.20
C ASN A 24 3.82 10.91 11.87
N PHE A 25 2.56 10.49 11.78
CA PHE A 25 1.42 11.39 11.72
C PHE A 25 0.80 11.46 13.12
N SER A 26 0.55 12.67 13.59
CA SER A 26 0.05 12.96 14.93
C SER A 26 -1.42 13.40 14.93
N THR A 27 -1.91 13.92 13.80
CA THR A 27 -3.29 14.40 13.66
C THR A 27 -3.96 13.88 12.39
N LEU A 28 -5.30 13.84 12.38
CA LEU A 28 -6.08 13.44 11.20
C LEU A 28 -5.82 14.35 9.99
N ASP A 29 -5.61 15.65 10.23
CA ASP A 29 -5.33 16.62 9.17
C ASP A 29 -3.96 16.36 8.53
N GLU A 30 -2.97 15.93 9.31
CA GLU A 30 -1.68 15.48 8.77
C GLU A 30 -1.84 14.25 7.88
N PHE A 31 -2.65 13.26 8.28
CA PHE A 31 -2.94 12.11 7.41
C PHE A 31 -3.57 12.56 6.09
N LYS A 32 -4.62 13.39 6.15
CA LYS A 32 -5.34 13.87 4.96
C LYS A 32 -4.46 14.70 4.04
N ALA A 33 -3.60 15.56 4.59
CA ALA A 33 -2.69 16.40 3.82
C ALA A 33 -1.61 15.58 3.08
N ASN A 34 -1.27 14.40 3.60
CA ASN A 34 -0.24 13.51 3.07
C ASN A 34 -0.80 12.32 2.27
N LEU A 35 -2.10 12.32 1.97
CA LEU A 35 -2.69 11.32 1.08
C LEU A 35 -2.01 11.35 -0.27
N HIS A 36 -1.80 10.15 -0.80
CA HIS A 36 -1.28 9.94 -2.15
C HIS A 36 -2.23 10.58 -3.18
N LYS A 37 -1.71 11.45 -4.05
CA LYS A 37 -2.54 12.36 -4.87
C LYS A 37 -2.72 11.88 -6.30
N GLU A 38 -1.75 11.12 -6.79
CA GLU A 38 -1.71 10.60 -8.15
C GLU A 38 -2.73 9.46 -8.35
N GLY A 39 -3.26 8.94 -7.24
CA GLY A 39 -4.36 7.99 -7.23
C GLY A 39 -3.92 6.52 -7.21
N ALA A 40 -4.91 5.65 -7.20
CA ALA A 40 -4.72 4.22 -7.33
C ALA A 40 -5.88 3.64 -8.15
N THR A 41 -5.62 2.55 -8.86
CA THR A 41 -6.60 1.90 -9.74
C THR A 41 -6.45 0.39 -9.66
N LEU A 42 -7.25 -0.34 -10.42
CA LEU A 42 -7.15 -1.77 -10.62
C LEU A 42 -6.72 -2.04 -12.07
N VAL A 43 -5.83 -3.00 -12.26
CA VAL A 43 -5.43 -3.47 -13.59
C VAL A 43 -5.74 -4.95 -13.74
N GLU A 44 -6.08 -5.37 -14.95
CA GLU A 44 -6.29 -6.79 -15.25
C GLU A 44 -4.95 -7.47 -15.53
N PHE A 45 -4.67 -8.57 -14.84
CA PHE A 45 -3.48 -9.38 -15.05
C PHE A 45 -3.80 -10.85 -14.84
N SER A 46 -3.47 -11.68 -15.83
CA SER A 46 -3.67 -13.15 -15.79
C SER A 46 -5.10 -13.58 -15.43
N GLY A 47 -6.11 -12.82 -15.87
CA GLY A 47 -7.53 -13.10 -15.60
C GLY A 47 -8.04 -12.68 -14.22
N GLY A 48 -7.20 -12.03 -13.41
CA GLY A 48 -7.56 -11.43 -12.13
C GLY A 48 -7.36 -9.92 -12.10
N LYS A 49 -7.84 -9.28 -11.03
CA LYS A 49 -7.59 -7.87 -10.75
C LYS A 49 -6.35 -7.73 -9.87
N VAL A 50 -5.47 -6.79 -10.19
CA VAL A 50 -4.30 -6.43 -9.41
C VAL A 50 -4.39 -4.95 -9.03
N PRO A 51 -4.18 -4.61 -7.74
CA PRO A 51 -4.13 -3.21 -7.31
C PRO A 51 -2.94 -2.49 -7.93
N CYS A 52 -3.15 -1.28 -8.41
CA CYS A 52 -2.14 -0.44 -9.03
C CYS A 52 -2.03 0.90 -8.31
N ILE A 53 -0.83 1.29 -7.88
CA ILE A 53 -0.53 2.64 -7.39
C ILE A 53 -0.07 3.48 -8.58
N LEU A 54 -0.73 4.62 -8.80
CA LEU A 54 -0.32 5.56 -9.84
C LEU A 54 0.74 6.50 -9.29
N VAL A 55 1.77 6.82 -10.05
CA VAL A 55 2.82 7.78 -9.67
C VAL A 55 3.04 8.77 -10.79
N SER A 56 3.61 9.94 -10.49
CA SER A 56 3.90 10.91 -11.55
C SER A 56 4.82 10.30 -12.62
N PRO A 57 4.63 10.63 -13.91
CA PRO A 57 5.45 10.06 -14.99
C PRO A 57 6.95 10.23 -14.75
N LYS A 58 7.36 11.40 -14.25
CA LYS A 58 8.75 11.66 -13.86
C LYS A 58 9.27 10.67 -12.81
N LYS A 59 8.51 10.45 -11.72
CA LYS A 59 8.90 9.51 -10.66
C LYS A 59 8.89 8.07 -11.18
N TYR A 60 7.99 7.75 -12.11
CA TYR A 60 7.93 6.45 -12.77
C TYR A 60 9.17 6.19 -13.64
N GLU A 61 9.57 7.16 -14.46
CA GLU A 61 10.77 7.08 -15.30
C GLU A 61 12.05 6.98 -14.44
N GLU A 62 12.15 7.76 -13.36
CA GLU A 62 13.25 7.66 -12.40
C GLU A 62 13.32 6.26 -11.76
N MET A 63 12.17 5.67 -11.43
CA MET A 63 12.09 4.30 -10.92
C MET A 63 12.55 3.29 -11.97
N LEU A 64 12.00 3.37 -13.19
CA LEU A 64 12.35 2.49 -14.30
C LEU A 64 13.86 2.55 -14.61
N GLY A 65 14.45 3.74 -14.65
CA GLY A 65 15.89 3.90 -14.88
C GLY A 65 16.78 3.19 -13.85
N LYS A 66 16.28 3.00 -12.62
CA LYS A 66 16.99 2.30 -11.53
C LYS A 66 16.81 0.79 -11.57
N VAL A 67 15.67 0.30 -12.07
CA VAL A 67 15.34 -1.14 -12.08
C VAL A 67 15.54 -1.80 -13.44
N TYR A 68 15.58 -1.04 -14.53
CA TYR A 68 15.67 -1.57 -15.88
C TYR A 68 16.97 -2.35 -16.10
N GLY A 69 16.85 -3.56 -16.65
CA GLY A 69 17.98 -4.46 -16.89
C GLY A 69 18.61 -5.06 -15.62
N ARG A 70 18.02 -4.82 -14.43
CA ARG A 70 18.51 -5.34 -13.14
C ARG A 70 17.49 -6.28 -12.52
N ARG A 71 17.96 -7.35 -11.89
CA ARG A 71 17.12 -8.18 -11.02
C ARG A 71 17.00 -7.47 -9.68
N VAL A 72 15.97 -6.65 -9.54
CA VAL A 72 15.69 -5.90 -8.31
C VAL A 72 14.59 -6.60 -7.54
N SER A 73 14.80 -6.87 -6.26
CA SER A 73 13.74 -7.30 -5.34
C SER A 73 13.14 -6.09 -4.65
N ALA A 74 11.83 -6.09 -4.42
CA ALA A 74 11.17 -5.06 -3.62
C ALA A 74 10.85 -5.62 -2.23
N ASP A 75 11.15 -4.84 -1.20
CA ASP A 75 10.57 -5.00 0.13
C ASP A 75 9.32 -4.13 0.20
N THR A 76 8.19 -4.74 0.55
CA THR A 76 6.91 -4.05 0.72
C THR A 76 6.43 -4.20 2.17
N LEU A 77 6.05 -3.09 2.77
CA LEU A 77 5.49 -3.01 4.12
C LEU A 77 4.17 -2.23 4.07
N LEU A 78 3.15 -2.76 4.75
CA LEU A 78 1.85 -2.13 4.89
C LEU A 78 1.65 -1.75 6.37
N ASP A 79 1.74 -0.47 6.68
CA ASP A 79 1.44 0.04 8.01
C ASP A 79 -0.01 0.54 8.06
N ILE A 80 -0.81 -0.03 8.97
CA ILE A 80 -2.24 0.27 9.10
C ILE A 80 -2.45 1.21 10.27
N PHE A 81 -3.09 2.35 10.01
CA PHE A 81 -3.49 3.33 11.01
C PHE A 81 -5.02 3.33 11.12
N TYR A 82 -5.52 3.09 12.32
CA TYR A 82 -6.95 3.02 12.59
C TYR A 82 -7.28 3.70 13.91
N ASP A 83 -8.24 4.62 13.88
CA ASP A 83 -8.68 5.39 15.05
C ASP A 83 -10.07 5.00 15.58
N GLY A 84 -10.73 4.00 14.97
CA GLY A 84 -12.12 3.63 15.26
C GLY A 84 -13.12 4.06 14.18
N ARG A 85 -12.73 4.95 13.27
CA ARG A 85 -13.55 5.48 12.18
C ARG A 85 -12.82 5.50 10.84
N ASP A 86 -11.61 6.04 10.83
CA ASP A 86 -10.81 6.27 9.65
C ASP A 86 -9.68 5.24 9.59
N VAL A 87 -9.60 4.53 8.47
CA VAL A 87 -8.53 3.58 8.19
C VAL A 87 -7.62 4.18 7.12
N PHE A 88 -6.36 4.38 7.47
CA PHE A 88 -5.30 4.72 6.53
C PHE A 88 -4.32 3.56 6.42
N VAL A 89 -3.79 3.33 5.22
CA VAL A 89 -2.75 2.35 4.99
C VAL A 89 -1.57 3.03 4.31
N ASP A 90 -0.40 2.95 4.94
CA ASP A 90 0.85 3.43 4.38
C ASP A 90 1.58 2.28 3.68
N VAL A 91 1.58 2.33 2.35
CA VAL A 91 2.29 1.38 1.49
C VAL A 91 3.72 1.87 1.32
N ASN A 92 4.65 1.19 1.98
CA ASN A 92 6.08 1.47 1.90
C ASN A 92 6.72 0.44 0.96
N ILE A 93 7.40 0.91 -0.08
CA ILE A 93 8.08 0.10 -1.10
C ILE A 93 9.53 0.53 -1.15
N LYS A 94 10.44 -0.44 -0.97
CA LYS A 94 11.87 -0.22 -1.12
C LYS A 94 12.43 -1.23 -2.10
N PHE A 95 13.02 -0.75 -3.18
CA PHE A 95 13.75 -1.59 -4.11
C PHE A 95 15.14 -1.87 -3.55
N ARG A 96 15.44 -3.14 -3.25
CA ARG A 96 16.76 -3.58 -2.79
C ARG A 96 17.82 -3.20 -3.80
N ASP A 97 18.99 -2.83 -3.30
CA ASP A 97 20.14 -2.42 -4.11
C ASP A 97 19.89 -1.17 -4.99
N THR A 98 18.86 -0.40 -4.65
CA THR A 98 18.59 0.94 -5.19
C THR A 98 18.35 1.92 -4.06
N ASP A 99 18.45 3.21 -4.39
CA ASP A 99 18.07 4.35 -3.54
C ASP A 99 16.60 4.75 -3.75
N PHE A 100 15.81 3.95 -4.48
CA PHE A 100 14.38 4.23 -4.67
C PHE A 100 13.55 3.70 -3.51
N GLU A 101 12.83 4.63 -2.89
CA GLU A 101 11.83 4.36 -1.86
C GLU A 101 10.52 5.09 -2.22
N GLY A 102 9.39 4.39 -2.04
CA GLY A 102 8.06 4.92 -2.27
C GLY A 102 7.20 4.74 -1.03
N ASN A 103 6.58 5.82 -0.56
CA ASN A 103 5.65 5.80 0.56
C ASN A 103 4.33 6.39 0.09
N PHE A 104 3.26 5.59 0.13
CA PHE A 104 1.96 5.94 -0.43
C PHE A 104 0.90 5.79 0.65
N LEU A 105 0.41 6.92 1.17
CA LEU A 105 -0.64 6.91 2.18
C LEU A 105 -1.99 6.86 1.49
N LEU A 106 -2.74 5.79 1.72
CA LEU A 106 -4.06 5.56 1.13
C LEU A 106 -5.14 5.67 2.20
N TYR A 107 -6.26 6.32 1.87
CA TYR A 107 -7.46 6.30 2.69
C TYR A 107 -8.27 5.05 2.35
N ALA A 108 -8.13 4.02 3.17
CA ALA A 108 -8.56 2.68 2.81
C ALA A 108 -10.07 2.46 2.87
N ASN A 109 -10.79 3.30 3.62
CA ASN A 109 -12.25 3.24 3.72
C ASN A 109 -12.95 3.34 2.35
N ASP A 110 -12.36 4.09 1.39
CA ASP A 110 -12.96 4.32 0.07
C ASP A 110 -12.36 3.41 -1.01
N MET A 111 -11.50 2.46 -0.61
CA MET A 111 -10.68 1.65 -1.53
C MET A 111 -10.83 0.14 -1.28
N LEU A 112 -12.01 -0.30 -0.82
CA LEU A 112 -12.23 -1.70 -0.44
C LEU A 112 -11.84 -2.69 -1.54
N GLU A 113 -12.33 -2.50 -2.77
CA GLU A 113 -12.02 -3.39 -3.91
C GLU A 113 -10.52 -3.46 -4.21
N TRP A 114 -9.80 -2.36 -3.98
CA TRP A 114 -8.35 -2.30 -4.17
C TRP A 114 -7.63 -3.19 -3.16
N PHE A 115 -8.03 -3.15 -1.89
CA PHE A 115 -7.46 -4.01 -0.84
C PHE A 115 -7.91 -5.47 -0.95
N GLU A 116 -9.09 -5.74 -1.50
CA GLU A 116 -9.53 -7.11 -1.86
C GLU A 116 -8.61 -7.69 -2.92
N ALA A 117 -8.40 -6.98 -4.02
CA ALA A 117 -7.49 -7.40 -5.07
C ALA A 117 -6.05 -7.59 -4.54
N LEU A 118 -5.59 -6.76 -3.61
CA LEU A 118 -4.27 -6.92 -2.98
C LEU A 118 -4.16 -8.21 -2.16
N ALA A 119 -5.17 -8.51 -1.34
CA ALA A 119 -5.19 -9.70 -0.50
C ALA A 119 -5.33 -10.98 -1.32
N GLU A 120 -6.15 -10.95 -2.38
CA GLU A 120 -6.38 -12.09 -3.27
C GLU A 120 -5.17 -12.39 -4.15
N SER A 121 -4.62 -11.37 -4.83
CA SER A 121 -3.53 -11.57 -5.78
C SER A 121 -2.17 -11.71 -5.10
N GLY A 122 -1.98 -11.11 -3.91
CA GLY A 122 -0.66 -10.95 -3.31
C GLY A 122 0.31 -10.17 -4.20
N MET A 123 -0.23 -9.39 -5.16
CA MET A 123 0.51 -8.61 -6.13
C MET A 123 0.06 -7.16 -6.09
N MET A 124 0.95 -6.26 -6.47
CA MET A 124 0.68 -4.84 -6.62
C MET A 124 1.42 -4.34 -7.85
N ALA A 125 0.74 -3.57 -8.68
CA ALA A 125 1.33 -2.85 -9.79
C ALA A 125 1.69 -1.41 -9.38
N MET A 126 2.67 -0.84 -10.07
CA MET A 126 2.90 0.59 -10.12
C MET A 126 2.89 1.05 -11.58
N GLY A 127 2.27 2.19 -11.82
CA GLY A 127 2.18 2.76 -13.17
C GLY A 127 2.18 4.28 -13.15
N PRO A 128 2.41 4.93 -14.29
CA PRO A 128 2.31 6.38 -14.40
C PRO A 128 0.84 6.83 -14.28
N SER A 129 0.61 8.01 -13.70
CA SER A 129 -0.73 8.58 -13.49
C SER A 129 -1.37 9.18 -14.74
N GLU A 130 -0.61 9.35 -15.82
CA GLU A 130 -1.13 9.89 -17.09
C GLU A 130 -1.80 8.81 -17.94
N THR A 131 -2.97 9.16 -18.49
CA THR A 131 -3.88 8.29 -19.26
C THR A 131 -3.35 7.85 -20.62
N THR A 132 -2.17 8.34 -21.04
CA THR A 132 -1.57 8.05 -22.35
C THR A 132 -0.89 6.68 -22.42
N TYR A 133 -0.73 5.97 -21.29
CA TYR A 133 -0.28 4.58 -21.29
C TYR A 133 -1.47 3.63 -21.50
N THR A 134 -2.03 3.65 -22.72
CA THR A 134 -3.14 2.78 -23.16
C THR A 134 -2.72 1.35 -23.51
N ASN A 135 -1.49 0.96 -23.18
CA ASN A 135 -1.03 -0.40 -23.38
C ASN A 135 -0.35 -0.90 -22.12
N SER A 136 -0.82 -2.05 -21.66
CA SER A 136 -0.42 -2.87 -20.52
C SER A 136 1.07 -3.30 -20.49
N GLN A 137 1.93 -2.61 -21.25
CA GLN A 137 3.32 -3.00 -21.53
C GLN A 137 4.36 -2.35 -20.60
N ASN A 138 4.00 -1.28 -19.88
CA ASN A 138 4.90 -0.58 -18.96
C ASN A 138 4.26 -0.40 -17.58
N ILE A 139 3.66 -1.45 -17.02
CA ILE A 139 3.30 -1.50 -15.59
C ILE A 139 4.33 -2.33 -14.85
N PHE A 140 4.79 -1.84 -13.70
CA PHE A 140 5.78 -2.52 -12.90
C PHE A 140 5.09 -3.37 -11.84
N MET A 141 5.22 -4.69 -11.91
CA MET A 141 4.58 -5.62 -10.99
C MET A 141 5.48 -5.95 -9.80
N ILE A 142 4.91 -5.92 -8.61
CA ILE A 142 5.55 -6.26 -7.33
C ILE A 142 4.76 -7.41 -6.72
N GLN A 143 5.43 -8.51 -6.38
CA GLN A 143 4.82 -9.55 -5.57
C GLN A 143 5.11 -9.27 -4.11
N LEU A 144 4.07 -9.31 -3.27
CA LEU A 144 4.24 -9.12 -1.84
C LEU A 144 4.94 -10.36 -1.27
N PRO A 145 6.00 -10.19 -0.45
CA PRO A 145 6.70 -11.33 0.15
C PRO A 145 5.81 -12.14 1.10
N LYS A 146 4.79 -11.50 1.70
CA LYS A 146 3.74 -12.14 2.53
C LYS A 146 2.43 -11.39 2.34
N LYS A 147 1.33 -12.12 2.10
CA LYS A 147 -0.01 -11.54 1.93
C LYS A 147 -0.76 -11.28 3.25
N ASP A 148 -0.29 -11.84 4.37
CA ASP A 148 -0.93 -11.71 5.70
C ASP A 148 -1.21 -10.25 6.09
N ALA A 149 -0.30 -9.33 5.74
CA ALA A 149 -0.48 -7.90 6.03
C ALA A 149 -1.63 -7.29 5.21
N ALA A 150 -1.80 -7.71 3.95
CA ALA A 150 -2.90 -7.29 3.10
C ALA A 150 -4.23 -7.88 3.57
N GLU A 151 -4.24 -9.16 3.96
CA GLU A 151 -5.42 -9.84 4.53
C GLU A 151 -5.87 -9.16 5.83
N LYS A 152 -4.93 -8.81 6.72
CA LYS A 152 -5.21 -8.10 7.96
C LYS A 152 -5.73 -6.68 7.72
N ALA A 153 -5.15 -5.95 6.77
CA ALA A 153 -5.67 -4.64 6.38
C ALA A 153 -7.11 -4.76 5.91
N LEU A 154 -7.40 -5.74 5.04
CA LEU A 154 -8.72 -5.98 4.51
C LEU A 154 -9.74 -6.33 5.60
N GLU A 155 -9.38 -7.16 6.58
CA GLU A 155 -10.24 -7.51 7.70
C GLU A 155 -10.66 -6.26 8.52
N ILE A 156 -9.70 -5.38 8.82
CA ILE A 156 -9.96 -4.13 9.54
C ILE A 156 -10.87 -3.21 8.72
N ILE A 157 -10.60 -3.06 7.42
CA ILE A 157 -11.40 -2.22 6.52
C ILE A 157 -12.84 -2.75 6.44
N LYS A 158 -13.03 -4.06 6.23
CA LYS A 158 -14.36 -4.70 6.18
C LYS A 158 -15.14 -4.53 7.47
N THR A 159 -14.48 -4.72 8.61
CA THR A 159 -15.10 -4.54 9.93
C THR A 159 -15.52 -3.09 10.15
N ASN A 160 -14.66 -2.14 9.78
CA ASN A 160 -14.96 -0.72 9.89
C ASN A 160 -16.12 -0.31 8.98
N ALA A 161 -16.15 -0.78 7.73
CA ALA A 161 -17.23 -0.51 6.78
C ALA A 161 -18.60 -0.99 7.30
N LYS A 162 -18.68 -2.22 7.83
CA LYS A 162 -19.91 -2.75 8.46
C LYS A 162 -20.37 -1.87 9.62
N ASN A 163 -19.45 -1.45 10.49
CA ASN A 163 -19.76 -0.60 11.63
C ASN A 163 -20.23 0.82 11.22
N ARG A 164 -19.86 1.32 10.04
CA ARG A 164 -20.36 2.61 9.52
C ARG A 164 -21.80 2.48 9.02
N VAL A 165 -22.15 1.37 8.39
CA VAL A 165 -23.54 1.10 7.94
C VAL A 165 -24.48 1.02 9.14
N VAL A 166 -24.11 0.30 10.21
CA VAL A 166 -24.94 0.18 11.42
C VAL A 166 -25.16 1.53 12.11
N ARG A 167 -24.12 2.37 12.18
CA ARG A 167 -24.21 3.71 12.79
C ARG A 167 -25.10 4.66 11.99
N GLY A 168 -25.03 4.62 10.65
CA GLY A 168 -25.90 5.42 9.79
C GLY A 168 -27.37 5.03 9.82
N MET A 169 -27.71 3.90 10.45
CA MET A 169 -29.08 3.39 10.58
C MET A 169 -29.75 3.79 11.90
N GLN A 170 -29.02 4.43 12.83
CA GLN A 170 -29.56 4.94 14.11
C GLN A 170 -29.90 6.44 14.08
N ASP A 171 -29.53 7.15 13.01
CA ASP A 171 -29.74 8.60 12.85
C ASP A 171 -30.86 8.94 11.83
N GLY A 172 -31.76 7.99 11.52
CA GLY A 172 -32.85 8.12 10.55
C GLY A 172 -34.22 7.85 11.12
#